data_AF-A0A7Y4WMT5-F1
#
_entry.id   AF-A0A7Y4WMT5-F1
#
_cell.length_a   1.000
_cell.length_b   1.000
_cell.length_c   1.000
_cell.angle_alpha   90.00
_cell.angle_beta   90.00
_cell.angle_gamma   90.00
#
_symmetry.space_group_name_H-M   'P 1'
#
loop_
_entity.id
_entity.type
_entity.pdbx_description
1 polymer ?
#
loop_
_entity_poly.entity_id
_entity_poly.type
_entity_poly.pdbx_seq_one_letter_code
_entity_poly.pdbx_strand_id
1 'polypeptide(L)'
;MEFGDLFSFDKKIVPGIIKPMYWIGLFALPILGIIYFLSGFGKLFTEGFFTGLWDMGAAVIWVVIGVFALRVLAELCLAIFDLHDRGTPPPPSQS
;
A
#
# COMPACT_ATOMS: atom_id res chain seq x y z
N MET A 1 6.08 -26.35 3.75
CA MET A 1 5.93 -25.12 2.97
C MET A 1 6.92 -24.13 3.54
N GLU A 2 8.06 -23.97 2.89
CA GLU A 2 9.12 -23.10 3.36
C GLU A 2 8.72 -21.63 3.12
N PHE A 3 8.75 -20.81 4.16
CA PHE A 3 8.54 -19.36 4.04
C PHE A 3 9.54 -18.69 3.08
N GLY A 4 10.67 -19.34 2.77
CA GLY A 4 11.61 -18.90 1.74
C GLY A 4 11.06 -18.97 0.31
N ASP A 5 10.11 -19.87 0.03
CA ASP A 5 9.48 -20.02 -1.28
C ASP A 5 8.44 -18.91 -1.56
N LEU A 6 7.92 -18.29 -0.50
CA LEU A 6 7.05 -17.11 -0.59
C LEU A 6 7.83 -15.83 -0.95
N PHE A 7 9.13 -15.77 -0.67
CA PHE A 7 10.01 -14.66 -1.08
C PHE A 7 10.78 -14.95 -2.37
N SER A 8 10.86 -16.22 -2.79
CA SER A 8 11.26 -16.62 -4.16
C SER A 8 10.12 -16.43 -5.18
N PHE A 9 9.00 -15.82 -4.79
CA PHE A 9 7.85 -15.56 -5.66
C PHE A 9 8.34 -14.89 -6.94
N ASP A 10 8.29 -15.70 -7.99
CA ASP A 10 8.63 -15.47 -9.37
C ASP A 10 8.83 -13.98 -9.70
N LYS A 11 10.08 -13.59 -9.99
CA LYS A 11 10.51 -12.24 -10.41
C LYS A 11 9.54 -11.60 -11.42
N LYS A 12 8.81 -12.41 -12.20
CA LYS A 12 7.81 -11.97 -13.18
C LYS A 12 6.40 -11.73 -12.62
N ILE A 13 6.02 -12.36 -11.50
CA ILE A 13 4.70 -12.22 -10.89
C ILE A 13 4.58 -10.87 -10.16
N VAL A 14 5.66 -10.40 -9.52
CA VAL A 14 5.62 -9.18 -8.70
C VAL A 14 5.16 -7.92 -9.46
N PRO A 15 5.70 -7.57 -10.65
CA PRO A 15 5.17 -6.44 -11.42
C PRO A 15 3.70 -6.61 -11.84
N GLY A 16 3.22 -7.85 -11.98
CA GLY A 16 1.82 -8.18 -12.23
C GLY A 16 0.91 -7.96 -11.01
N ILE A 17 1.40 -8.22 -9.79
CA ILE A 17 0.64 -8.11 -8.53
C ILE A 17 0.57 -6.66 -8.01
N ILE A 18 1.58 -5.81 -8.28
CA ILE A 18 1.60 -4.43 -7.75
C ILE A 18 0.35 -3.64 -8.17
N LYS A 19 -0.13 -3.79 -9.40
CA LYS A 19 -1.33 -3.10 -9.91
C LYS A 19 -2.63 -3.47 -9.16
N PRO A 20 -3.03 -4.75 -9.07
CA PRO A 20 -4.22 -5.13 -8.30
C PRO A 20 -4.06 -4.79 -6.81
N MET A 21 -2.85 -4.89 -6.24
CA MET A 21 -2.61 -4.52 -4.84
C MET A 21 -2.78 -3.03 -4.59
N TYR A 22 -2.36 -2.18 -5.53
CA TYR A 22 -2.62 -0.74 -5.50
C TYR A 22 -4.12 -0.43 -5.51
N TRP A 23 -4.89 -1.07 -6.38
CA TRP A 23 -6.35 -0.87 -6.43
C TRP A 23 -7.04 -1.32 -5.14
N ILE A 24 -6.65 -2.46 -4.58
CA ILE A 24 -7.15 -2.93 -3.29
C ILE A 24 -6.84 -1.90 -2.19
N GLY A 25 -5.59 -1.42 -2.11
CA GLY A 25 -5.21 -0.39 -1.15
C GLY A 25 -6.00 0.91 -1.31
N LEU A 26 -6.24 1.32 -2.57
CA LEU A 26 -6.96 2.55 -2.89
C LEU A 26 -8.42 2.52 -2.42
N PHE A 27 -9.08 1.35 -2.49
CA PHE A 27 -10.43 1.18 -1.96
C PHE A 27 -10.46 0.87 -0.46
N ALA A 28 -9.46 0.15 0.05
CA ALA A 28 -9.38 -0.21 1.46
C ALA A 28 -9.14 1.01 2.36
N LEU A 29 -8.26 1.93 1.96
CA LEU A 29 -7.92 3.14 2.72
C LEU A 29 -9.14 4.00 3.10
N PRO A 30 -10.03 4.41 2.17
CA PRO A 30 -11.20 5.19 2.53
C PRO A 30 -12.18 4.40 3.41
N ILE A 31 -12.33 3.08 3.20
CA ILE A 31 -13.17 2.24 4.07
C ILE A 31 -12.61 2.20 5.49
N LEU A 32 -11.31 1.93 5.64
CA LEU A 32 -10.64 1.94 6.95
C LEU A 32 -10.69 3.33 7.59
N GLY A 33 -10.56 4.38 6.80
CA GLY A 33 -10.72 5.77 7.24
C GLY A 33 -12.09 6.06 7.82
N ILE A 34 -13.16 5.60 7.16
CA ILE A 34 -14.53 5.75 7.64
C ILE A 34 -14.72 4.99 8.96
N ILE A 35 -14.22 3.76 9.06
CA ILE A 35 -14.27 2.96 10.30
C ILE A 35 -13.55 3.70 11.43
N TYR A 36 -12.34 4.22 11.18
CA TYR A 36 -11.58 5.00 12.16
C TYR A 36 -12.30 6.28 12.56
N PHE A 37 -12.92 6.98 11.61
CA PHE A 37 -13.69 8.18 11.87
C PHE A 37 -14.91 7.89 12.76
N LEU A 38 -15.64 6.81 12.47
CA LEU A 38 -16.76 6.36 13.31
C LEU A 38 -16.29 5.90 14.70
N SER A 39 -15.11 5.30 14.80
CA SER A 39 -14.50 4.97 16.09
C SER A 39 -14.18 6.23 16.91
N GLY A 40 -13.60 7.26 16.28
CA GLY A 40 -13.38 8.57 16.90
C GLY A 40 -14.67 9.25 17.36
N PHE A 41 -15.75 9.10 16.57
CA PHE A 41 -17.07 9.56 16.99
C PHE A 41 -17.58 8.86 18.24
N GLY A 42 -17.38 7.54 18.36
CA GLY A 42 -17.69 6.80 19.59
C GLY A 42 -16.91 7.33 20.81
N LYS A 43 -15.62 7.64 20.59
CA LYS A 43 -14.74 8.17 21.65
C LYS A 43 -15.13 9.54 22.18
N LEU A 44 -15.89 10.33 21.42
CA LEU A 44 -16.47 11.59 21.91
C LEU A 44 -17.32 11.38 23.17
N PHE A 45 -18.00 10.24 23.26
CA PHE A 45 -18.92 9.91 24.35
C PHE A 45 -18.29 9.03 25.44
N THR A 46 -17.18 8.34 25.15
CA THR A 46 -16.55 7.40 26.09
C THR A 46 -15.28 7.93 26.75
N GLU A 47 -14.42 8.64 26.00
CA GLU A 47 -13.12 9.09 26.49
C GLU A 47 -13.06 10.61 26.68
N GLY A 48 -13.72 11.36 25.81
CA GLY A 48 -13.82 12.80 25.92
C GLY A 48 -13.94 13.50 24.58
N PHE A 49 -14.56 14.68 24.60
CA PHE A 49 -14.86 15.47 23.40
C PHE A 49 -13.60 15.82 22.58
N PHE A 50 -12.53 16.28 23.23
CA PHE A 50 -11.31 16.67 22.50
C PHE A 50 -10.57 15.47 21.91
N THR A 51 -10.57 14.33 22.60
CA THR A 51 -9.93 13.09 22.13
C THR A 51 -10.66 12.54 20.91
N GLY A 52 -11.98 12.43 20.96
CA GLY A 52 -12.76 11.97 19.81
C GLY A 52 -12.65 12.89 18.61
N LEU A 53 -12.68 14.22 18.82
CA LEU A 53 -12.55 15.20 17.75
C LEU A 53 -11.16 15.15 17.09
N TRP A 54 -10.11 14.98 17.89
CA TRP A 54 -8.75 14.79 17.40
C TRP A 54 -8.63 13.52 16.54
N ASP A 55 -9.14 12.39 17.03
CA ASP A 55 -9.10 11.11 16.33
C ASP A 55 -9.87 11.16 15.00
N MET A 56 -11.02 11.85 14.97
CA MET A 56 -11.78 12.07 13.74
C MET A 56 -11.01 12.91 12.73
N GLY A 57 -10.36 13.99 13.16
CA GLY A 57 -9.52 14.82 12.29
C GLY A 57 -8.28 14.08 11.79
N ALA A 58 -7.63 13.33 12.68
CA ALA A 58 -6.48 12.49 12.37
C ALA A 58 -6.84 11.41 11.35
N ALA A 59 -8.02 10.79 11.43
CA ALA A 59 -8.47 9.78 10.47
C ALA A 59 -8.50 10.32 9.04
N VAL A 60 -9.02 11.54 8.84
CA VAL A 60 -9.07 12.17 7.51
C VAL A 60 -7.67 12.42 6.97
N ILE A 61 -6.79 12.99 7.79
CA ILE A 61 -5.40 13.26 7.41
C ILE A 61 -4.67 11.95 7.07
N TRP A 62 -4.88 10.90 7.86
CA TRP A 62 -4.28 9.58 7.63
C TRP A 62 -4.73 8.94 6.33
N VAL A 63 -6.00 9.08 5.93
CA VAL A 63 -6.47 8.58 4.63
C VAL A 63 -5.75 9.31 3.50
N VAL A 64 -5.66 10.65 3.56
CA VAL A 64 -5.00 11.44 2.52
C VAL A 64 -3.52 11.05 2.40
N ILE A 65 -2.80 11.05 3.52
CA ILE A 65 -1.39 10.64 3.55
C ILE A 65 -1.23 9.19 3.08
N GLY A 66 -2.12 8.29 3.51
CA GLY A 66 -2.12 6.89 3.12
C GLY A 66 -2.28 6.69 1.62
N VAL A 67 -3.16 7.46 0.96
CA VAL A 67 -3.35 7.40 -0.49
C VAL A 67 -2.11 7.90 -1.23
N PHE A 68 -1.50 9.01 -0.77
CA PHE A 68 -0.23 9.49 -1.33
C PHE A 68 0.89 8.48 -1.14
N ALA A 69 1.03 7.91 0.06
CA ALA A 69 2.05 6.90 0.36
C ALA A 69 1.86 5.64 -0.49
N LEU A 70 0.63 5.17 -0.67
CA LEU A 70 0.30 4.04 -1.55
C LEU A 70 0.73 4.31 -2.99
N ARG A 71 0.54 5.54 -3.47
CA ARG A 71 0.96 5.96 -4.82
C ARG A 71 2.47 5.90 -4.97
N VAL A 72 3.19 6.53 -4.04
CA VAL A 72 4.66 6.57 -4.05
C VAL A 72 5.24 5.16 -3.95
N LEU A 73 4.69 4.32 -3.07
CA LEU A 73 5.16 2.95 -2.88
C LEU A 73 4.93 2.10 -4.13
N ALA A 74 3.76 2.21 -4.78
CA ALA A 74 3.47 1.46 -5.99
C ALA A 74 4.41 1.85 -7.14
N GLU A 75 4.67 3.16 -7.31
CA GLU A 75 5.60 3.67 -8.33
C GLU A 75 7.04 3.26 -8.04
N LEU A 76 7.48 3.34 -6.77
CA LEU A 76 8.82 2.92 -6.37
C LEU A 76 9.04 1.42 -6.60
N CYS A 77 8.07 0.58 -6.24
CA CYS A 77 8.15 -0.85 -6.50
C CYS A 77 8.27 -1.14 -8.00
N LEU A 78 7.42 -0.54 -8.84
CA LEU A 78 7.50 -0.72 -10.30
C LEU A 78 8.83 -0.24 -10.88
N ALA A 79 9.35 0.90 -10.42
CA ALA A 79 10.63 1.44 -10.87
C ALA A 79 11.81 0.51 -10.53
N ILE A 80 11.81 -0.09 -9.34
CA ILE A 80 12.83 -1.07 -8.92
C ILE A 80 12.80 -2.30 -9.83
N PHE A 81 11.60 -2.82 -10.15
CA PHE A 81 11.47 -3.98 -11.05
C PHE A 81 11.93 -3.65 -12.48
N ASP A 82 11.56 -2.49 -13.00
CA ASP A 82 11.97 -2.04 -14.34
C ASP A 82 13.50 -1.88 -14.46
N LEU A 83 14.16 -1.36 -13.42
CA LEU A 83 15.63 -1.29 -13.36
C LEU A 83 16.27 -2.69 -13.37
N HIS A 84 15.70 -3.63 -12.64
CA HIS A 84 16.23 -4.99 -12.54
C HIS A 84 16.13 -5.77 -13.86
N ASP A 85 15.08 -5.55 -14.65
CA ASP A 85 14.93 -6.20 -15.96
C ASP A 85 15.86 -5.63 -17.04
N ARG A 86 16.18 -4.32 -16.96
CA ARG A 86 17.12 -3.67 -17.91
C ARG A 86 18.58 -4.06 -17.68
N GLY A 87 18.93 -4.51 -16.48
CA GLY A 87 20.29 -4.92 -16.11
C GLY A 87 20.72 -6.30 -16.63
N THR A 88 19.80 -7.09 -17.20
CA THR A 88 20.12 -8.41 -17.77
C THR A 88 20.63 -8.28 -19.22
N PRO A 89 21.92 -8.58 -19.51
CA PRO A 89 22.43 -8.51 -20.87
C PRO A 89 21.74 -9.54 -21.79
N PRO A 90 21.57 -9.23 -23.09
CA PRO A 90 20.96 -10.16 -24.03
C PRO A 90 21.77 -11.46 -24.11
N PRO A 91 21.12 -12.62 -24.31
CA PRO A 91 21.82 -13.88 -24.48
C PRO A 91 22.79 -13.77 -25.67
N PRO A 92 23.99 -14.37 -25.59
CA PRO A 92 24.96 -14.34 -26.68
C PRO A 92 24.28 -14.87 -27.94
N SER A 93 24.37 -14.10 -29.03
CA SER A 93 23.90 -14.52 -30.35
C SER A 93 24.55 -15.86 -30.68
N GLN A 94 23.75 -16.91 -30.79
CA GLN A 94 24.23 -18.18 -31.34
C GLN A 94 24.48 -17.95 -32.84
N SER A 95 25.74 -17.70 -33.18
CA SER A 95 26.28 -17.68 -34.54
C SER A 95 26.66 -19.08 -34.97
#